data_AF-A0A352NMR7-F1
#
_entry.id   AF-A0A352NMR7-F1
#
_cell.length_a   1.000
_cell.length_b   1.000
_cell.length_c   1.000
_cell.angle_alpha   90.00
_cell.angle_beta   90.00
_cell.angle_gamma   90.00
#
_symmetry.space_group_name_H-M   'P 1'
#
loop_
_entity.id
_entity.type
_entity.pdbx_description
1 polymer ?
#
loop_
_entity_poly.entity_id
_entity_poly.type
_entity_poly.pdbx_seq_one_letter_code
_entity_poly.pdbx_strand_id
1 'polypeptide(L)'
;ISKEKIFYIPNGVNLSRYQESSFPFSPQLSNTLNALADKFIAVYTGSLGSVNGLDTLLDAARLLQLRGDKHPHFLLVGNGAQKNR
;
A
#
# COMPACT_ATOMS: atom_id res chain seq x y z
N ILE A 1 -7.48 31.49 -18.77
CA ILE A 1 -6.27 30.93 -19.44
C ILE A 1 -6.73 30.36 -20.77
N SER A 2 -6.02 30.63 -21.88
CA SER A 2 -6.39 30.07 -23.18
C SER A 2 -6.12 28.56 -23.24
N LYS A 3 -6.95 27.79 -23.94
CA LYS A 3 -6.85 26.32 -23.97
C LYS A 3 -5.51 25.85 -24.55
N GLU A 4 -4.97 26.55 -25.55
CA GLU A 4 -3.64 26.22 -26.11
C GLU A 4 -2.46 26.39 -25.13
N LYS A 5 -2.70 26.96 -23.94
CA LYS A 5 -1.68 27.08 -22.88
C LYS A 5 -1.78 25.96 -21.84
N ILE A 6 -2.74 25.05 -21.94
CA ILE A 6 -2.93 23.95 -20.99
C ILE A 6 -2.45 22.66 -21.63
N PHE A 7 -1.39 22.09 -21.08
CA PHE A 7 -0.90 20.76 -21.43
C PHE A 7 -1.09 19.82 -20.24
N TYR A 8 -1.74 18.68 -20.47
CA TYR A 8 -1.90 17.64 -19.46
C TYR A 8 -0.78 16.62 -19.59
N ILE A 9 -0.01 16.45 -18.52
CA ILE A 9 1.04 15.44 -18.43
C ILE A 9 0.62 14.48 -17.31
N PRO A 10 0.20 13.24 -17.64
CA PRO A 10 -0.16 12.26 -16.62
C PRO A 10 1.08 11.75 -15.88
N ASN A 11 0.85 11.13 -14.72
CA ASN A 11 1.90 10.41 -14.02
C ASN A 11 2.43 9.25 -14.89
N GLY A 12 3.75 9.18 -15.03
CA GLY A 12 4.42 8.05 -15.67
C GLY A 12 4.62 6.87 -14.71
N VAL A 13 4.81 5.69 -15.26
CA VAL A 13 5.18 4.47 -14.52
C VAL A 13 6.33 3.76 -15.24
N ASN A 14 7.27 3.19 -14.49
CA ASN A 14 8.33 2.37 -15.08
C ASN A 14 7.85 0.92 -15.22
N LEU A 15 7.55 0.51 -16.46
CA LEU A 15 7.05 -0.83 -16.78
C LEU A 15 8.06 -1.95 -16.52
N SER A 16 9.37 -1.68 -16.57
CA SER A 16 10.39 -2.71 -16.32
C SER A 16 10.26 -3.28 -14.89
N ARG A 17 9.87 -2.43 -13.94
CA ARG A 17 9.65 -2.81 -12.53
C ARG A 17 8.49 -3.80 -12.32
N TYR A 18 7.61 -3.96 -13.30
CA TYR A 18 6.47 -4.90 -13.24
C TYR A 18 6.77 -6.23 -13.95
N GLN A 19 7.81 -6.25 -14.79
CA GLN A 19 8.23 -7.45 -15.55
C GLN A 19 9.33 -8.22 -14.83
N GLU A 20 10.12 -7.54 -13.98
CA GLU A 20 11.13 -8.17 -13.15
C GLU A 20 10.48 -8.82 -11.91
N SER A 21 10.11 -10.10 -12.03
CA SER A 21 9.59 -10.93 -10.93
C SER A 21 10.65 -11.30 -9.87
N SER A 22 11.86 -10.75 -9.95
CA SER A 22 13.06 -11.30 -9.33
C SER A 22 13.90 -10.30 -8.54
N PHE A 23 13.32 -9.20 -8.04
CA PHE A 23 14.03 -8.46 -6.99
C PHE A 23 13.96 -9.28 -5.69
N PRO A 24 15.11 -9.67 -5.11
CA PRO A 24 15.07 -10.34 -3.81
C PRO A 24 14.48 -9.36 -2.80
N PHE A 25 13.39 -9.75 -2.17
CA PHE A 25 12.84 -9.02 -1.03
C PHE A 25 13.90 -8.95 0.08
N SER A 26 13.85 -7.88 0.87
CA SER A 26 14.64 -7.86 2.10
C SER A 26 14.26 -9.08 2.98
N PRO A 27 15.20 -9.64 3.76
CA PRO A 27 14.89 -10.79 4.62
C PRO A 27 13.66 -10.58 5.51
N GLN A 28 13.47 -9.35 6.00
CA GLN A 28 12.32 -8.97 6.83
C GLN A 28 11.00 -9.05 6.06
N LEU A 29 10.98 -8.55 4.82
CA LEU A 29 9.79 -8.61 3.97
C LEU A 29 9.50 -10.06 3.55
N SER A 30 10.53 -10.83 3.16
CA SER A 30 10.41 -12.26 2.86
C SER A 30 9.78 -13.03 4.02
N ASN A 31 10.28 -12.83 5.25
CA ASN A 31 9.76 -13.51 6.43
C ASN A 31 8.30 -13.14 6.71
N THR A 32 7.95 -11.86 6.54
CA THR A 32 6.57 -11.37 6.72
C THR A 32 5.63 -11.98 5.69
N LEU A 33 6.02 -12.02 4.42
CA LEU A 33 5.22 -12.60 3.34
C LEU A 33 5.09 -14.12 3.51
N ASN A 34 6.15 -14.82 3.90
CA ASN A 34 6.11 -16.26 4.17
C ASN A 34 5.16 -16.60 5.33
N ALA A 35 5.14 -15.79 6.40
CA ALA A 35 4.20 -15.96 7.51
C ALA A 35 2.73 -15.74 7.11
N LEU A 36 2.49 -15.08 5.98
CA LEU A 36 1.17 -14.72 5.46
C LEU A 36 0.81 -15.48 4.16
N ALA A 37 1.59 -16.48 3.74
CA ALA A 37 1.48 -17.10 2.41
C ALA A 37 0.07 -17.63 2.09
N ASP A 38 -0.65 -18.15 3.08
CA ASP A 38 -2.01 -18.71 2.93
C ASP A 38 -3.12 -17.75 3.40
N LYS A 39 -2.80 -16.47 3.57
CA LYS A 39 -3.73 -15.46 4.08
C LYS A 39 -4.22 -14.55 2.97
N PHE A 40 -5.42 -14.00 3.14
CA PHE A 40 -5.87 -12.89 2.31
C PHE A 40 -5.17 -11.62 2.80
N ILE A 41 -4.27 -11.06 1.98
CA ILE A 41 -3.48 -9.89 2.33
C ILE A 41 -4.00 -8.66 1.59
N ALA A 42 -4.47 -7.66 2.34
CA ALA A 42 -4.76 -6.33 1.83
C ALA A 42 -3.50 -5.45 2.01
N VAL A 43 -2.85 -5.09 0.91
CA VAL A 43 -1.60 -4.31 0.93
C VAL A 43 -1.88 -2.84 0.67
N TYR A 44 -1.36 -1.98 1.54
CA TYR A 44 -1.23 -0.54 1.30
C TYR A 44 0.23 -0.21 1.07
N THR A 45 0.53 0.48 -0.03
CA THR A 45 1.90 0.94 -0.34
C THR A 45 1.91 2.45 -0.57
N GLY A 46 2.92 3.13 -0.02
CA GLY A 46 3.09 4.57 -0.22
C GLY A 46 3.52 5.30 1.05
N SER A 47 3.46 6.63 1.00
CA SER A 47 3.81 7.46 2.16
C SER A 47 2.74 7.39 3.24
N LEU A 48 3.13 7.09 4.47
CA LEU A 48 2.26 7.06 5.66
C LEU A 48 2.03 8.48 6.18
N GLY A 49 1.23 9.24 5.44
CA GLY A 49 0.82 10.62 5.76
C GLY A 49 -0.69 10.73 5.89
N SER A 50 -1.16 11.74 6.62
CA SER A 50 -2.60 11.99 6.87
C SER A 50 -3.41 12.18 5.58
N VAL A 51 -2.79 12.73 4.53
CA VAL A 51 -3.48 12.97 3.24
C VAL A 51 -3.62 11.73 2.35
N ASN A 52 -2.93 10.64 2.68
CA ASN A 52 -2.90 9.45 1.82
C ASN A 52 -3.93 8.38 2.24
N GLY A 53 -4.97 8.78 3.00
CA GLY A 53 -6.10 7.92 3.35
C GLY A 53 -5.78 6.77 4.31
N LEU A 54 -4.68 6.88 5.08
CA LEU A 54 -4.29 5.86 6.05
C LEU A 54 -5.39 5.64 7.10
N ASP A 55 -6.00 6.72 7.62
CA ASP A 55 -7.07 6.62 8.61
C ASP A 55 -8.29 5.87 8.05
N THR A 56 -8.68 6.13 6.80
CA THR A 56 -9.77 5.40 6.12
C THR A 56 -9.51 3.89 6.05
N LEU A 57 -8.26 3.49 5.79
CA LEU A 57 -7.88 2.08 5.76
C LEU A 57 -7.95 1.44 7.16
N LEU A 58 -7.46 2.15 8.18
CA LEU A 58 -7.51 1.68 9.57
C LEU A 58 -8.96 1.56 10.07
N ASP A 59 -9.83 2.50 9.69
CA ASP A 59 -11.26 2.44 10.00
C ASP A 59 -11.93 1.22 9.35
N ALA A 60 -11.60 0.94 8.09
CA ALA A 60 -12.10 -0.26 7.42
C ALA A 60 -11.64 -1.55 8.12
N ALA A 61 -10.37 -1.63 8.52
CA ALA A 61 -9.83 -2.77 9.29
C ALA A 61 -10.54 -2.92 10.64
N ARG A 62 -10.78 -1.81 11.36
CA ARG A 62 -11.53 -1.79 12.62
C ARG A 62 -12.97 -2.29 12.42
N LEU A 63 -13.66 -1.87 11.36
CA LEU A 63 -15.03 -2.33 11.09
C LEU A 63 -15.09 -3.83 10.82
N LEU A 64 -14.11 -4.39 10.09
CA LEU A 64 -14.02 -5.83 9.85
C LEU A 64 -13.76 -6.59 11.15
N GLN A 65 -12.83 -6.11 11.97
CA GLN A 65 -12.55 -6.68 13.29
C GLN A 65 -13.79 -6.68 14.19
N LEU A 66 -14.54 -5.58 14.23
CA LEU A 66 -15.78 -5.45 15.01
C LEU A 66 -16.89 -6.41 14.54
N ARG A 67 -16.92 -6.74 13.25
CA ARG A 67 -17.83 -7.75 12.69
C ARG A 67 -17.38 -9.19 12.96
N GLY A 68 -16.22 -9.38 13.59
CA GLY A 68 -15.64 -10.68 13.85
C GLY A 68 -14.91 -11.29 12.64
N ASP A 69 -14.74 -10.53 11.56
CA ASP A 69 -14.00 -10.98 10.39
C ASP A 69 -12.49 -10.87 10.65
N LYS A 70 -11.83 -12.04 10.63
CA LYS A 70 -10.39 -12.19 10.84
C LYS A 70 -9.67 -12.69 9.58
N HIS A 71 -10.36 -12.82 8.46
CA HIS A 71 -9.75 -13.27 7.21
C HIS A 71 -8.73 -12.27 6.64
N PRO A 72 -8.99 -10.94 6.60
CA PRO A 72 -8.06 -10.02 5.97
C PRO A 72 -6.90 -9.63 6.90
N HIS A 73 -5.69 -9.78 6.37
CA HIS A 73 -4.46 -9.28 6.98
C HIS A 73 -4.03 -8.00 6.25
N PHE A 74 -3.91 -6.90 6.98
CA PHE A 74 -3.49 -5.62 6.41
C PHE A 74 -1.97 -5.47 6.50
N LEU A 75 -1.30 -5.31 5.35
CA LEU A 75 0.14 -5.06 5.27
C LEU A 75 0.39 -3.63 4.81
N LEU A 76 0.94 -2.79 5.70
CA LEU A 76 1.24 -1.39 5.43
C LEU A 76 2.73 -1.23 5.11
N VAL A 77 3.06 -0.91 3.85
CA VAL A 77 4.44 -0.76 3.37
C VAL A 77 4.71 0.69 3.03
N GLY A 78 5.52 1.35 3.85
CA GLY A 78 5.75 2.78 3.67
C GLY A 78 6.62 3.44 4.73
N ASN A 79 6.79 4.75 4.55
CA ASN A 79 7.40 5.62 5.54
C ASN A 79 6.66 6.96 5.59
N GLY A 80 6.78 7.69 6.69
CA GLY A 80 6.11 8.98 6.88
C GLY A 80 5.88 9.32 8.33
N ALA A 81 5.36 10.52 8.58
CA ALA A 81 5.13 11.04 9.93
C ALA A 81 4.20 10.17 10.78
N GLN A 82 3.29 9.41 10.15
CA GLN A 82 2.33 8.56 10.85
C GLN A 82 2.84 7.12 11.07
N LYS A 83 4.11 6.81 10.75
CA LYS A 83 4.63 5.44 10.84
C LYS A 83 4.70 4.90 12.28
N ASN A 84 5.00 5.77 13.23
CA ASN A 84 5.18 5.42 14.64
C ASN A 84 3.97 5.78 15.52
N ARG A 85 2.83 6.11 14.90
CA ARG A 85 1.57 6.33 15.61
C ARG A 85 0.95 4.99 15.99
#